data_AF-A0A2G1YC07-F1
#
_entry.id   AF-A0A2G1YC07-F1
#
_cell.length_a   1.000
_cell.length_b   1.000
_cell.length_c   1.000
_cell.angle_alpha   90.00
_cell.angle_beta   90.00
_cell.angle_gamma   90.00
#
_symmetry.space_group_name_H-M   'P 1'
#
loop_
_entity.id
_entity.type
_entity.pdbx_description
1 polymer ?
#
loop_
_entity_poly.entity_id
_entity_poly.type
_entity_poly.pdbx_seq_one_letter_code
_entity_poly.pdbx_strand_id
1 'polypeptide(L)'
;MERFHPLAADTDVPPEELALAQGECALALGRLDGLLASLTDIEKRLFCVGLLREVLLSSLAQAGFADAEHRFNAWFAGLDRGPQETPLTGCSAYAVVRALLGELSRHPWEPLADAAQTIALAARFGADRPMQAEDALAEEAIGRAITLMKQAGADDETPLPFAGLARLHALLRADPRFAPLERAVQIRSFGNRAVAIEQAATRTPLWAVDAALGRLLT
;
A
#
# COMPACT_ATOMS: atom_id res chain seq x y z
N MET A 1 -26.66 -25.24 -6.32
CA MET A 1 -25.31 -25.69 -6.70
C MET A 1 -24.97 -24.99 -8.01
N GLU A 2 -24.41 -23.78 -7.90
CA GLU A 2 -23.92 -23.05 -9.06
C GLU A 2 -22.65 -23.71 -9.58
N ARG A 3 -22.59 -23.90 -10.90
CA ARG A 3 -21.43 -24.46 -11.59
C ARG A 3 -20.36 -23.38 -11.66
N PHE A 4 -19.27 -23.56 -10.93
CA PHE A 4 -18.03 -22.81 -11.15
C PHE A 4 -17.58 -23.03 -12.60
N HIS A 5 -17.65 -21.99 -13.43
CA HIS A 5 -17.08 -22.00 -14.77
C HIS A 5 -15.62 -21.52 -14.68
N PRO A 6 -14.61 -22.35 -14.98
CA PRO A 6 -13.19 -22.02 -14.74
C PRO A 6 -12.58 -21.01 -15.73
N LEU A 7 -13.41 -20.35 -16.55
CA LEU A 7 -13.02 -19.49 -17.67
C LEU A 7 -13.96 -18.28 -17.83
N ALA A 8 -14.68 -17.88 -16.78
CA ALA A 8 -15.22 -16.52 -16.76
C ALA A 8 -14.03 -15.57 -16.66
N ALA A 9 -13.45 -15.21 -17.81
CA ALA A 9 -12.66 -13.99 -17.93
C ALA A 9 -13.48 -12.89 -17.27
N ASP A 10 -12.82 -12.08 -16.43
CA ASP A 10 -13.37 -10.87 -15.80
C ASP A 10 -14.47 -10.30 -16.70
N THR A 11 -15.72 -10.48 -16.30
CA THR A 11 -16.88 -9.93 -17.01
C THR A 11 -16.62 -8.45 -17.18
N ASP A 12 -16.48 -8.00 -18.43
CA ASP A 12 -16.39 -6.58 -18.76
C ASP A 12 -17.55 -5.87 -18.05
N VAL A 13 -17.24 -5.06 -17.04
CA VAL A 13 -18.22 -4.25 -16.33
C VAL A 13 -18.94 -3.41 -17.39
N PRO A 14 -20.28 -3.41 -17.43
CA PRO A 14 -21.01 -2.62 -18.40
C PRO A 14 -20.51 -1.17 -18.40
N PRO A 15 -20.34 -0.53 -19.57
CA PRO A 15 -19.81 0.83 -19.65
C PRO A 15 -20.65 1.83 -18.84
N GLU A 16 -21.95 1.57 -18.70
CA GLU A 16 -22.86 2.36 -17.87
C GLU A 16 -22.57 2.22 -16.37
N GLU A 17 -22.28 1.01 -15.89
CA GLU A 17 -21.90 0.75 -14.50
C GLU A 17 -20.54 1.37 -14.17
N LEU A 18 -19.57 1.26 -15.10
CA LEU A 18 -18.27 1.90 -14.95
C LEU A 18 -18.39 3.43 -14.90
N ALA A 19 -19.20 4.02 -15.79
CA ALA A 19 -19.43 5.45 -15.82
C ALA A 19 -20.13 5.95 -14.54
N LEU A 20 -21.10 5.19 -14.01
CA LEU A 20 -21.76 5.51 -12.75
C LEU A 20 -20.75 5.50 -11.59
N ALA A 21 -19.95 4.44 -11.46
CA ALA A 21 -18.93 4.33 -10.42
C ALA A 21 -17.89 5.47 -10.52
N GLN A 22 -17.45 5.82 -11.72
CA GLN A 22 -16.56 6.97 -11.94
C GLN A 22 -17.22 8.28 -11.51
N GLY A 23 -18.51 8.48 -11.82
CA GLY A 23 -19.27 9.66 -11.38
C GLY A 23 -19.38 9.76 -9.85
N GLU A 24 -19.67 8.65 -9.17
CA GLU A 24 -19.74 8.59 -7.71
C GLU A 24 -18.37 8.84 -7.06
N CYS A 25 -17.31 8.25 -7.61
CA CYS A 25 -15.94 8.49 -7.16
C CYS A 25 -15.54 9.95 -7.34
N ALA A 26 -15.82 10.55 -8.49
CA ALA A 26 -15.51 11.97 -8.76
C ALA A 26 -16.25 12.89 -7.77
N LEU A 27 -17.53 12.59 -7.48
CA LEU A 27 -18.30 13.35 -6.49
C LEU A 27 -17.73 13.20 -5.07
N ALA A 28 -17.33 11.98 -4.68
CA ALA A 28 -16.72 11.73 -3.37
C ALA A 28 -15.38 12.48 -3.22
N LEU A 29 -14.54 12.46 -4.27
CA LEU A 29 -13.28 13.20 -4.30
C LEU A 29 -13.50 14.70 -4.21
N GLY A 30 -14.44 15.26 -4.98
CA GLY A 30 -14.76 16.69 -4.91
C GLY A 30 -15.33 17.12 -3.55
N ARG A 31 -16.09 16.25 -2.88
CA ARG A 31 -16.55 16.50 -1.49
C ARG A 31 -15.40 16.48 -0.50
N LEU A 32 -14.48 15.53 -0.64
CA LEU A 32 -13.30 15.45 0.20
C LEU A 32 -12.43 16.69 0.02
N ASP A 33 -12.16 17.10 -1.22
CA ASP A 33 -11.40 18.31 -1.53
C ASP A 33 -12.03 19.56 -0.91
N GLY A 34 -13.35 19.74 -1.08
CA GLY A 34 -14.08 20.85 -0.46
C GLY A 34 -14.03 20.85 1.07
N LEU A 35 -14.07 19.67 1.70
CA LEU A 35 -13.93 19.54 3.16
C LEU A 35 -12.50 19.89 3.61
N LEU A 36 -11.48 19.37 2.93
CA LEU A 36 -10.07 19.65 3.21
C LEU A 36 -9.73 21.14 3.07
N ALA A 37 -10.29 21.81 2.06
CA ALA A 37 -10.14 23.24 1.86
C ALA A 37 -10.74 24.07 3.01
N SER A 38 -11.80 23.56 3.66
CA SER A 38 -12.48 24.24 4.77
C SER A 38 -11.79 24.09 6.13
N LEU A 39 -10.85 23.15 6.27
CA LEU A 39 -10.17 22.87 7.53
C LEU A 39 -9.25 24.03 7.95
N THR A 40 -9.28 24.35 9.24
CA THR A 40 -8.27 25.20 9.88
C THR A 40 -6.92 24.49 9.93
N ASP A 41 -5.84 25.24 10.16
CA ASP A 41 -4.50 24.66 10.25
C ASP A 41 -4.34 23.65 11.40
N ILE A 42 -5.08 23.84 12.49
CA ILE A 42 -5.08 22.89 13.62
C ILE A 42 -5.77 21.59 13.22
N GLU A 43 -6.93 21.70 12.56
CA GLU A 43 -7.68 20.53 12.08
C GLU A 43 -6.89 19.76 11.02
N LYS A 44 -6.20 20.45 10.11
CA LYS A 44 -5.31 19.81 9.12
C LYS A 44 -4.21 18.99 9.78
N ARG A 45 -3.56 19.51 10.83
CA ARG A 45 -2.53 18.77 11.57
C ARG A 45 -3.08 17.53 12.26
N LEU A 46 -4.20 17.66 12.98
CA LEU A 46 -4.86 16.54 13.65
C LEU A 46 -5.31 15.47 12.65
N PHE A 47 -5.91 15.91 11.54
CA PHE A 47 -6.32 15.03 10.45
C PHE A 47 -5.13 14.28 9.87
N CYS A 48 -4.02 14.96 9.54
CA CYS A 48 -2.84 14.31 8.96
C CYS A 48 -2.20 13.29 9.89
N VAL A 49 -2.14 13.55 11.20
CA VAL A 49 -1.64 12.58 12.19
C VAL A 49 -2.54 11.34 12.24
N GLY A 50 -3.86 11.53 12.25
CA GLY A 50 -4.82 10.42 12.20
C GLY A 50 -4.72 9.63 10.89
N LEU A 51 -4.68 10.33 9.76
CA LEU A 51 -4.54 9.74 8.43
C LEU A 51 -3.28 8.89 8.32
N LEU A 52 -2.13 9.39 8.80
CA LEU A 52 -0.88 8.64 8.77
C LEU A 52 -0.98 7.34 9.55
N ARG A 53 -1.60 7.36 10.73
CA ARG A 53 -1.83 6.13 11.50
C ARG A 53 -2.64 5.11 10.70
N GLU A 54 -3.75 5.54 10.10
CA GLU A 54 -4.61 4.65 9.31
C GLU A 54 -3.90 4.11 8.06
N VAL A 55 -3.11 4.95 7.38
CA VAL A 55 -2.29 4.54 6.22
C VAL A 55 -1.27 3.48 6.62
N LEU A 56 -0.54 3.70 7.73
CA LEU A 56 0.46 2.73 8.21
C LEU A 56 -0.19 1.40 8.60
N LEU A 57 -1.33 1.42 9.30
CA LEU A 57 -2.06 0.21 9.67
C LEU A 57 -2.61 -0.53 8.47
N SER A 58 -3.26 0.18 7.55
CA SER A 58 -3.78 -0.40 6.30
C SER A 58 -2.64 -1.03 5.49
N SER A 59 -1.51 -0.36 5.38
CA SER A 59 -0.32 -0.86 4.67
C SER A 59 0.25 -2.12 5.30
N LEU A 60 0.33 -2.18 6.63
CA LEU A 60 0.77 -3.38 7.36
C LEU A 60 -0.22 -4.54 7.18
N ALA A 61 -1.53 -4.27 7.22
CA ALA A 61 -2.55 -5.29 6.96
C ALA A 61 -2.46 -5.83 5.52
N GLN A 62 -2.25 -4.95 4.54
CA GLN A 62 -2.01 -5.33 3.15
C GLN A 62 -0.73 -6.16 2.99
N ALA A 63 0.35 -5.79 3.69
CA ALA A 63 1.61 -6.52 3.70
C ALA A 63 1.54 -7.90 4.40
N GLY A 64 0.44 -8.21 5.10
CA GLY A 64 0.18 -9.52 5.69
C GLY A 64 0.33 -9.59 7.22
N PHE A 65 0.48 -8.44 7.90
CA PHE A 65 0.56 -8.36 9.37
C PHE A 65 -0.84 -8.33 9.99
N ALA A 66 -1.42 -9.51 10.25
CA ALA A 66 -2.79 -9.64 10.76
C ALA A 66 -2.97 -9.09 12.19
N ASP A 67 -1.90 -9.03 12.99
CA ASP A 67 -1.90 -8.51 14.37
C ASP A 67 -1.52 -7.03 14.46
N ALA A 68 -1.33 -6.34 13.32
CA ALA A 68 -0.85 -4.96 13.28
C ALA A 68 -1.72 -4.03 14.11
N GLU A 69 -3.04 -4.06 13.95
CA GLU A 69 -3.98 -3.18 14.68
C GLU A 69 -3.82 -3.26 16.20
N HIS A 70 -3.63 -4.46 16.73
CA HIS A 70 -3.54 -4.70 18.18
C HIS A 70 -2.19 -4.28 18.75
N ARG A 71 -1.11 -4.43 17.98
CA ARG A 71 0.27 -4.26 18.47
C ARG A 71 0.92 -2.96 18.05
N PHE A 72 0.36 -2.29 17.04
CA PHE A 72 0.95 -1.10 16.43
C PHE A 72 1.28 -0.04 17.47
N ASN A 73 0.36 0.37 18.33
CA ASN A 73 0.62 1.49 19.25
C ASN A 73 1.78 1.21 20.22
N ALA A 74 1.81 0.04 20.86
CA ALA A 74 2.85 -0.33 21.81
C ALA A 74 4.21 -0.50 21.13
N TRP A 75 4.24 -1.17 19.98
CA TRP A 75 5.43 -1.28 19.15
C TRP A 75 5.93 0.07 18.62
N PHE A 76 5.02 0.91 18.12
CA PHE A 76 5.32 2.21 17.52
C PHE A 76 6.02 3.14 18.54
N ALA A 77 5.57 3.05 19.79
CA ALA A 77 6.14 3.72 20.95
C ALA A 77 7.43 3.05 21.50
N GLY A 78 7.88 1.93 20.93
CA GLY A 78 9.06 1.18 21.38
C GLY A 78 8.87 0.41 22.68
N LEU A 79 7.62 0.17 23.10
CA LEU A 79 7.27 -0.49 24.37
C LEU A 79 7.07 -2.00 24.23
N ASP A 80 6.87 -2.51 23.00
CA ASP A 80 6.67 -3.93 22.72
C ASP A 80 7.31 -4.31 21.38
N ARG A 81 7.36 -5.61 21.11
CA ARG A 81 7.80 -6.19 19.84
C ARG A 81 6.86 -5.79 18.70
N GLY A 82 7.40 -5.73 17.48
CA GLY A 82 6.64 -5.43 16.28
C GLY A 82 5.62 -6.51 15.87
N PRO A 83 4.69 -6.17 14.97
CA PRO A 83 3.72 -7.09 14.38
C PRO A 83 4.39 -8.38 13.90
N GLN A 84 3.68 -9.50 14.03
CA GLN A 84 4.24 -10.82 13.78
C GLN A 84 4.44 -11.06 12.29
N GLU A 85 5.69 -11.35 11.91
CA GLU A 85 6.04 -11.77 10.55
C GLU A 85 5.48 -13.18 10.25
N THR A 86 5.07 -13.38 9.01
CA THR A 86 4.52 -14.64 8.52
C THR A 86 5.16 -14.99 7.17
N PRO A 87 4.99 -16.21 6.65
CA PRO A 87 5.44 -16.53 5.29
C PRO A 87 4.83 -15.62 4.19
N LEU A 88 3.77 -14.87 4.52
CA LEU A 88 3.14 -13.90 3.62
C LEU A 88 3.85 -12.54 3.60
N THR A 89 4.64 -12.19 4.61
CA THR A 89 5.25 -10.86 4.74
C THR A 89 6.57 -10.81 4.00
N GLY A 90 6.60 -10.11 2.85
CA GLY A 90 7.81 -9.98 2.01
C GLY A 90 8.88 -9.02 2.53
N CYS A 91 8.53 -8.16 3.51
CA CYS A 91 9.44 -7.26 4.21
C CYS A 91 9.00 -7.17 5.69
N SER A 92 9.92 -6.87 6.61
CA SER A 92 9.57 -6.57 8.00
C SER A 92 8.66 -5.34 8.13
N ALA A 93 7.84 -5.31 9.18
CA ALA A 93 6.96 -4.17 9.49
C ALA A 93 7.76 -2.85 9.61
N TYR A 94 8.99 -2.94 10.10
CA TYR A 94 9.93 -1.83 10.19
C TYR A 94 10.25 -1.20 8.83
N ALA A 95 10.59 -2.03 7.85
CA ALA A 95 10.96 -1.60 6.51
C ALA A 95 9.77 -0.92 5.82
N VAL A 96 8.57 -1.51 5.93
CA VAL A 96 7.32 -0.94 5.39
C VAL A 96 7.04 0.44 6.00
N VAL A 97 7.04 0.55 7.34
CA VAL A 97 6.72 1.82 8.02
C VAL A 97 7.77 2.90 7.74
N ARG A 98 9.07 2.55 7.73
CA ARG A 98 10.15 3.51 7.41
C ARG A 98 10.05 4.02 5.98
N ALA A 99 9.85 3.12 5.01
CA ALA A 99 9.73 3.50 3.61
C ALA A 99 8.52 4.43 3.39
N LEU A 100 7.37 4.10 4.00
CA LEU A 100 6.16 4.93 3.94
C LEU A 100 6.37 6.31 4.56
N LEU A 101 6.91 6.39 5.78
CA LEU A 101 7.20 7.68 6.41
C LEU A 101 8.19 8.49 5.58
N GLY A 102 9.24 7.86 5.04
CA GLY A 102 10.24 8.52 4.20
C GLY A 102 9.69 9.05 2.86
N GLU A 103 8.71 8.39 2.27
CA GLU A 103 8.01 8.89 1.07
C GLU A 103 6.99 9.98 1.43
N LEU A 104 6.17 9.78 2.46
CA LEU A 104 5.14 10.73 2.87
C LEU A 104 5.74 12.03 3.42
N SER A 105 6.94 12.00 4.02
CA SER A 105 7.69 13.21 4.40
C SER A 105 8.11 14.10 3.22
N ARG A 106 8.00 13.61 1.98
CA ARG A 106 8.29 14.35 0.73
C ARG A 106 7.03 14.64 -0.09
N HIS A 107 5.85 14.48 0.52
CA HIS A 107 4.57 14.69 -0.14
C HIS A 107 4.33 16.19 -0.47
N PRO A 108 3.71 16.54 -1.61
CA PRO A 108 3.48 17.95 -1.99
C PRO A 108 2.53 18.70 -1.04
N TRP A 109 1.61 17.97 -0.39
CA TRP A 109 0.74 18.55 0.63
C TRP A 109 1.48 18.72 1.96
N GLU A 110 1.95 19.96 2.22
CA GLU A 110 2.81 20.33 3.36
C GLU A 110 2.31 19.79 4.73
N PRO A 111 1.02 19.92 5.12
CA PRO A 111 0.57 19.42 6.43
C PRO A 111 0.81 17.91 6.62
N LEU A 112 0.72 17.13 5.54
CA LEU A 112 0.97 15.68 5.59
C LEU A 112 2.46 15.38 5.68
N ALA A 113 3.29 16.10 4.91
CA ALA A 113 4.73 15.96 4.96
C ALA A 113 5.30 16.29 6.35
N ASP A 114 4.84 17.39 6.95
CA ASP A 114 5.21 17.82 8.30
C ASP A 114 4.80 16.80 9.36
N ALA A 115 3.57 16.27 9.25
CA ALA A 115 3.09 15.25 10.16
C ALA A 115 3.93 13.96 10.06
N ALA A 116 4.28 13.54 8.84
CA ALA A 116 5.12 12.36 8.60
C ALA A 116 6.53 12.54 9.17
N GLN A 117 7.14 13.72 8.97
CA GLN A 117 8.46 14.05 9.54
C GLN A 117 8.42 14.08 11.08
N THR A 118 7.40 14.73 11.65
CA THR A 118 7.21 14.80 13.10
C THR A 118 7.06 13.41 13.71
N ILE A 119 6.23 12.56 13.09
CA ILE A 119 6.03 11.18 13.52
C ILE A 119 7.33 10.37 13.39
N ALA A 120 8.05 10.49 12.27
CA ALA A 120 9.31 9.78 12.06
C ALA A 120 10.37 10.13 13.12
N LEU A 121 10.42 11.40 13.55
CA LEU A 121 11.33 11.85 14.61
C LEU A 121 10.90 11.40 16.01
N ALA A 122 9.60 11.34 16.27
CA ALA A 122 9.06 10.98 17.59
C ALA A 122 8.99 9.46 17.82
N ALA A 123 8.85 8.67 16.75
CA ALA A 123 8.63 7.24 16.85
C ALA A 123 9.86 6.50 17.37
N ARG A 124 9.64 5.45 18.16
CA ARG A 124 10.71 4.66 18.81
C ARG A 124 10.80 3.22 18.32
N PHE A 125 9.92 2.82 17.39
CA PHE A 125 9.75 1.42 16.99
C PHE A 125 11.01 0.71 16.53
N GLY A 126 12.03 1.44 16.04
CA GLY A 126 13.34 0.90 15.65
C GLY A 126 14.53 1.76 16.04
N ALA A 127 14.50 2.36 17.23
CA ALA A 127 15.59 3.21 17.75
C ALA A 127 16.97 2.52 17.72
N ASP A 128 17.01 1.19 17.91
CA ASP A 128 18.26 0.42 18.00
C ASP A 128 18.48 -0.53 16.80
N ARG A 129 17.63 -0.48 15.76
CA ARG A 129 17.73 -1.38 14.61
C ARG A 129 18.58 -0.73 13.49
N PRO A 130 19.74 -1.32 13.12
CA PRO A 130 20.51 -0.86 11.97
C PRO A 130 19.73 -1.11 10.67
N MET A 131 20.09 -0.40 9.60
CA MET A 131 19.53 -0.63 8.28
C MET A 131 19.81 -2.06 7.81
N GLN A 132 18.78 -2.75 7.33
CA GLN A 132 18.82 -4.13 6.85
C GLN A 132 18.49 -4.18 5.36
N ALA A 133 18.80 -5.29 4.70
CA ALA A 133 18.53 -5.49 3.28
C ALA A 133 17.03 -5.32 2.91
N GLU A 134 16.13 -5.63 3.86
CA GLU A 134 14.70 -5.46 3.68
C GLU A 134 14.25 -4.00 3.58
N ASP A 135 14.98 -3.06 4.20
CA ASP A 135 14.68 -1.63 4.08
C ASP A 135 14.85 -1.19 2.61
N ALA A 136 15.89 -1.68 1.93
CA ALA A 136 16.09 -1.44 0.50
C ALA A 136 14.98 -2.06 -0.36
N LEU A 137 14.48 -3.25 -0.01
CA LEU A 137 13.36 -3.88 -0.73
C LEU A 137 12.07 -3.05 -0.64
N ALA A 138 11.79 -2.48 0.53
CA ALA A 138 10.64 -1.62 0.74
C ALA A 138 10.77 -0.29 -0.05
N GLU A 139 11.94 0.33 -0.02
CA GLU A 139 12.24 1.53 -0.81
C GLU A 139 12.14 1.27 -2.32
N GLU A 140 12.66 0.13 -2.79
CA GLU A 140 12.55 -0.29 -4.19
C GLU A 140 11.10 -0.53 -4.62
N ALA A 141 10.25 -1.06 -3.74
CA ALA A 141 8.82 -1.26 -4.02
C ALA A 141 8.14 0.09 -4.26
N ILE A 142 8.36 1.09 -3.39
CA ILE A 142 7.86 2.46 -3.58
C ILE A 142 8.43 3.07 -4.86
N GLY A 143 9.74 2.98 -5.08
CA GLY A 143 10.39 3.54 -6.28
C GLY A 143 9.85 2.94 -7.58
N ARG A 144 9.55 1.63 -7.59
CA ARG A 144 8.93 0.96 -8.73
C ARG A 144 7.47 1.41 -8.93
N ALA A 145 6.69 1.52 -7.85
CA ALA A 145 5.31 2.01 -7.92
C ALA A 145 5.24 3.43 -8.52
N ILE A 146 6.12 4.34 -8.06
CA ILE A 146 6.25 5.70 -8.60
C ILE A 146 6.61 5.67 -10.10
N THR A 147 7.50 4.77 -10.50
CA THR A 147 7.90 4.62 -11.91
C THR A 147 6.72 4.19 -12.78
N LEU A 148 5.95 3.20 -12.33
CA LEU A 148 4.76 2.72 -13.06
C LEU A 148 3.66 3.78 -13.11
N MET A 149 3.47 4.54 -12.04
CA MET A 149 2.53 5.66 -11.98
C MET A 149 2.86 6.74 -13.01
N LYS A 150 4.14 7.14 -13.10
CA LYS A 150 4.61 8.08 -14.12
C LYS A 150 4.41 7.55 -15.54
N GLN A 151 4.69 6.27 -15.77
CA GLN A 151 4.46 5.62 -17.07
C GLN A 151 2.98 5.55 -17.44
N ALA A 152 2.10 5.43 -16.45
CA ALA A 152 0.66 5.45 -16.65
C ALA A 152 0.13 6.84 -17.04
N GLY A 153 0.95 7.90 -16.99
CA GLY A 153 0.48 9.28 -17.17
C GLY A 153 -0.62 9.61 -16.16
N ALA A 154 -0.53 9.05 -14.95
CA ALA A 154 -1.50 9.34 -13.91
C ALA A 154 -1.29 10.75 -13.34
N ASP A 155 -0.07 11.29 -13.45
CA ASP A 155 0.32 12.66 -13.11
C ASP A 155 -0.08 13.71 -14.18
N ASP A 156 -0.73 13.30 -15.28
CA ASP A 156 -1.12 14.25 -16.35
C ASP A 156 -2.25 15.19 -15.88
N GLU A 157 -2.28 16.45 -16.35
CA GLU A 157 -3.27 17.51 -16.03
C GLU A 157 -4.73 17.19 -16.44
N THR A 158 -5.09 15.92 -16.60
CA THR A 158 -6.48 15.51 -16.76
C THR A 158 -7.25 15.71 -15.45
N PRO A 159 -8.47 16.28 -15.49
CA PRO A 159 -9.22 16.64 -14.28
C PRO A 159 -9.67 15.44 -13.43
N LEU A 160 -9.59 14.21 -13.94
CA LEU A 160 -9.94 12.99 -13.22
C LEU A 160 -8.94 11.87 -13.53
N PRO A 161 -8.48 11.10 -12.51
CA PRO A 161 -7.37 10.17 -12.67
C PRO A 161 -7.76 8.83 -13.34
N PHE A 162 -9.02 8.62 -13.74
CA PHE A 162 -9.54 7.30 -14.12
C PHE A 162 -8.82 6.65 -15.31
N ALA A 163 -8.47 7.42 -16.34
CA ALA A 163 -7.74 6.90 -17.49
C ALA A 163 -6.29 6.49 -17.12
N GLY A 164 -5.65 7.29 -16.26
CA GLY A 164 -4.34 6.97 -15.69
C GLY A 164 -4.39 5.72 -14.81
N LEU A 165 -5.41 5.58 -13.97
CA LEU A 165 -5.63 4.40 -13.11
C LEU A 165 -5.85 3.13 -13.92
N ALA A 166 -6.62 3.19 -15.02
CA ALA A 166 -6.80 2.04 -15.91
C ALA A 166 -5.48 1.57 -16.55
N ARG A 167 -4.65 2.52 -17.01
CA ARG A 167 -3.31 2.23 -17.54
C ARG A 167 -2.37 1.68 -16.46
N LEU A 168 -2.40 2.28 -15.26
CA LEU A 168 -1.61 1.81 -14.12
C LEU A 168 -1.96 0.37 -13.75
N HIS A 169 -3.24 0.04 -13.68
CA HIS A 169 -3.70 -1.33 -13.41
C HIS A 169 -3.15 -2.33 -14.45
N ALA A 170 -3.18 -1.98 -15.74
CA ALA A 170 -2.59 -2.81 -16.79
C ALA A 170 -1.07 -2.99 -16.62
N LEU A 171 -0.36 -1.91 -16.27
CA LEU A 171 1.09 -1.95 -16.01
C LEU A 171 1.44 -2.80 -14.78
N LEU A 172 0.68 -2.67 -13.69
CA LEU A 172 0.87 -3.47 -12.47
C LEU A 172 0.68 -4.96 -12.74
N ARG A 173 -0.32 -5.34 -13.54
CA ARG A 173 -0.57 -6.73 -13.92
C ARG A 173 0.57 -7.35 -14.73
N ALA A 174 1.32 -6.53 -15.48
CA ALA A 174 2.46 -6.96 -16.27
C ALA A 174 3.79 -6.90 -15.50
N ASP A 175 3.83 -6.25 -14.33
CA ASP A 175 5.06 -6.05 -13.57
C ASP A 175 5.37 -7.25 -12.67
N PRO A 176 6.57 -7.86 -12.72
CA PRO A 176 6.90 -9.03 -11.91
C PRO A 176 6.78 -8.85 -10.39
N ARG A 177 6.85 -7.60 -9.88
CA ARG A 177 6.74 -7.28 -8.46
C ARG A 177 5.29 -7.08 -8.02
N PHE A 178 4.42 -6.63 -8.92
CA PHE A 178 3.01 -6.32 -8.64
C PHE A 178 2.01 -7.30 -9.24
N ALA A 179 2.43 -8.15 -10.16
CA ALA A 179 1.60 -9.17 -10.76
C ALA A 179 1.05 -10.10 -9.67
N PRO A 180 -0.21 -10.56 -9.79
CA PRO A 180 -0.77 -11.54 -8.87
C PRO A 180 0.12 -12.78 -8.78
N LEU A 181 0.54 -13.12 -7.58
CA LEU A 181 1.41 -14.27 -7.36
C LEU A 181 0.58 -15.57 -7.33
N GLU A 182 0.94 -16.52 -8.19
CA GLU A 182 0.42 -17.88 -8.11
C GLU A 182 0.99 -18.61 -6.88
N ARG A 183 0.20 -19.51 -6.29
CA ARG A 183 0.69 -20.34 -5.17
C ARG A 183 1.76 -21.29 -5.69
N ALA A 184 2.96 -21.19 -5.12
CA ALA A 184 4.07 -22.03 -5.52
C ALA A 184 4.02 -23.39 -4.81
N VAL A 185 4.17 -24.47 -5.56
CA VAL A 185 4.35 -25.82 -5.01
C VAL A 185 5.86 -26.09 -4.90
N GLN A 186 6.38 -26.18 -3.68
CA GLN A 186 7.75 -26.60 -3.44
C GLN A 186 7.81 -28.09 -3.13
N ILE A 187 8.66 -28.82 -3.86
CA ILE A 187 8.95 -30.21 -3.54
C ILE A 187 10.08 -30.24 -2.51
N ARG A 188 9.80 -30.76 -1.30
CA ARG A 188 10.81 -31.00 -0.27
C ARG A 188 11.06 -32.49 -0.09
N SER A 189 12.33 -32.87 -0.05
CA SER A 189 12.73 -34.24 0.23
C SER A 189 12.79 -34.47 1.73
N PHE A 190 11.99 -35.41 2.23
CA PHE A 190 12.03 -35.91 3.60
C PHE A 190 12.42 -37.40 3.58
N GLY A 191 13.71 -37.67 3.82
CA GLY A 191 14.27 -39.03 3.68
C GLY A 191 14.16 -39.53 2.23
N ASN A 192 13.57 -40.71 2.03
CA ASN A 192 13.35 -41.31 0.71
C ASN A 192 12.04 -40.87 0.03
N ARG A 193 11.35 -39.85 0.53
CA ARG A 193 10.08 -39.36 -0.05
C ARG A 193 10.19 -37.89 -0.44
N ALA A 194 9.84 -37.59 -1.69
CA ALA A 194 9.59 -36.23 -2.13
C ALA A 194 8.14 -35.86 -1.80
N VAL A 195 7.95 -34.78 -1.04
CA VAL A 195 6.63 -34.26 -0.65
C VAL A 195 6.44 -32.90 -1.30
N ALA A 196 5.37 -32.77 -2.09
CA ALA A 196 4.92 -31.47 -2.60
C ALA A 196 4.23 -30.71 -1.47
N ILE A 197 4.75 -29.54 -1.11
CA ILE A 197 4.17 -28.64 -0.12
C ILE A 197 3.75 -27.38 -0.85
N GLU A 198 2.45 -27.07 -0.79
CA GLU A 198 1.92 -25.79 -1.26
C GLU A 198 2.40 -24.69 -0.29
N GLN A 199 3.16 -23.74 -0.81
CA GLN A 199 3.65 -22.61 -0.04
C GLN A 199 2.81 -21.38 -0.38
N ALA A 200 2.28 -20.73 0.65
CA ALA A 200 1.60 -19.45 0.48
C ALA A 200 2.61 -18.43 -0.05
N ALA A 201 2.27 -17.76 -1.16
CA ALA A 201 3.11 -16.72 -1.74
C ALA A 201 3.12 -15.48 -0.83
N THR A 202 4.24 -14.77 -0.80
CA THR A 202 4.31 -13.46 -0.15
C THR A 202 3.25 -12.54 -0.74
N ARG A 203 2.63 -11.68 0.06
CA ARG A 203 1.68 -10.72 -0.48
C ARG A 203 2.40 -9.72 -1.39
N THR A 204 1.76 -9.45 -2.51
CA THR A 204 2.14 -8.37 -3.42
C THR A 204 2.17 -7.05 -2.64
N PRO A 205 3.22 -6.21 -2.77
CA PRO A 205 3.37 -4.98 -2.00
C PRO A 205 2.48 -3.84 -2.52
N LEU A 206 1.17 -4.06 -2.58
CA LEU A 206 0.18 -3.07 -3.06
C LEU A 206 0.18 -1.78 -2.20
N TRP A 207 0.61 -1.88 -0.94
CA TRP A 207 0.83 -0.73 -0.06
C TRP A 207 1.76 0.33 -0.66
N ALA A 208 2.72 -0.07 -1.50
CA ALA A 208 3.63 0.84 -2.19
C ALA A 208 2.93 1.59 -3.33
N VAL A 209 1.95 0.96 -3.98
CA VAL A 209 1.10 1.56 -5.01
C VAL A 209 0.18 2.59 -4.37
N ASP A 210 -0.45 2.26 -3.25
CA ASP A 210 -1.32 3.18 -2.50
C ASP A 210 -0.56 4.43 -2.05
N ALA A 211 0.68 4.26 -1.56
CA ALA A 211 1.54 5.38 -1.18
C ALA A 211 1.91 6.28 -2.36
N ALA A 212 2.17 5.69 -3.55
CA ALA A 212 2.43 6.46 -4.75
C ALA A 212 1.18 7.20 -5.24
N LEU A 213 0.02 6.53 -5.26
CA LEU A 213 -1.27 7.08 -5.65
C LEU A 213 -1.72 8.27 -4.80
N GLY A 214 -1.35 8.30 -3.52
CA GLY A 214 -1.65 9.44 -2.62
C GLY A 214 -1.21 10.80 -3.17
N ARG A 215 -0.20 10.81 -4.06
CA ARG A 215 0.32 12.03 -4.71
C ARG A 215 -0.59 12.59 -5.81
N LEU A 216 -1.56 11.82 -6.30
CA LEU A 216 -2.48 12.23 -7.38
C LEU A 216 -3.70 12.99 -6.88
N LEU A 217 -3.97 12.95 -5.57
CA LEU A 217 -5.18 13.51 -4.97
C LEU A 217 -4.93 14.88 -4.31
N THR A 218 -3.98 15.66 -4.84
CA THR A 218 -3.63 17.00 -4.35
C THR A 218 -3.74 18.06 -5.41
#